data_AF-A0A831JT67-F1
#
_entry.id   AF-A0A831JT67-F1
#
_cell.length_a   1.000
_cell.length_b   1.000
_cell.length_c   1.000
_cell.angle_alpha   90.00
_cell.angle_beta   90.00
_cell.angle_gamma   90.00
#
_symmetry.space_group_name_H-M   'P 1'
#
loop_
_entity.id
_entity.type
_entity.pdbx_description
1 polymer ?
#
loop_
_entity_poly.entity_id
_entity_poly.type
_entity_poly.pdbx_seq_one_letter_code
_entity_poly.pdbx_strand_id
1 'polypeptide(L)'
;QSRQGGDANQVPNHLNDLTIWNMFSTNTKLNGNGTLPANGEFDWWRTGWKYWKILPPVIVGFHGDPVKFVQEQVKLDESNGMPVEPQSLYEAQLERRLGSVPVWLKALK
;
A
#
# COMPACT_ATOMS: atom_id res chain seq x y z
N GLN A 1 5.72 -2.56 -11.57
CA GLN A 1 5.41 -1.14 -11.78
C GLN A 1 5.17 -0.88 -13.27
N SER A 2 3.90 -0.90 -13.69
CA SER A 2 3.40 -0.52 -15.03
C SER A 2 2.49 0.70 -14.89
N ARG A 3 1.70 1.07 -15.91
CA ARG A 3 0.62 2.05 -15.71
C ARG A 3 -0.37 1.53 -14.65
N GLN A 4 -0.72 2.35 -13.67
CA GLN A 4 -1.63 1.99 -12.56
C GLN A 4 -3.09 2.40 -12.82
N GLY A 5 -3.52 2.35 -14.08
CA GLY A 5 -4.81 2.89 -14.52
C GLY A 5 -4.85 4.42 -14.54
N GLY A 6 -5.96 4.99 -14.99
CA GLY A 6 -6.16 6.44 -15.07
C GLY A 6 -5.52 7.11 -16.30
N ASP A 7 -5.99 8.32 -16.61
CA ASP A 7 -5.46 9.14 -17.69
C ASP A 7 -4.18 9.87 -17.25
N ALA A 8 -3.24 10.06 -18.17
CA ALA A 8 -1.95 10.68 -17.88
C ALA A 8 -2.06 12.16 -17.45
N ASN A 9 -3.16 12.82 -17.80
CA ASN A 9 -3.44 14.21 -17.44
C ASN A 9 -4.29 14.33 -16.16
N GLN A 10 -4.65 13.20 -15.54
CA GLN A 10 -5.48 13.15 -14.32
C GLN A 10 -4.72 12.56 -13.12
N VAL A 11 -3.40 12.54 -13.21
CA VAL A 11 -2.52 12.16 -12.09
C VAL A 11 -2.47 13.27 -11.02
N PRO A 12 -2.22 12.95 -9.74
CA PRO A 12 -1.87 11.62 -9.20
C PRO A 12 -3.06 10.67 -9.01
N ASN A 13 -2.78 9.37 -9.11
CA ASN A 13 -3.75 8.31 -8.85
C ASN A 13 -3.91 8.07 -7.33
N HIS A 14 -5.09 7.57 -6.95
CA HIS A 14 -5.47 7.10 -5.60
C HIS A 14 -5.56 8.14 -4.48
N LEU A 15 -5.37 9.45 -4.76
CA LEU A 15 -5.47 10.56 -3.80
C LEU A 15 -4.73 10.26 -2.46
N ASN A 16 -4.99 11.03 -1.40
CA ASN A 16 -4.15 11.06 -0.19
C ASN A 16 -4.37 9.90 0.80
N ASP A 17 -5.42 9.09 0.60
CA ASP A 17 -5.90 8.15 1.62
C ASP A 17 -5.83 6.68 1.16
N LEU A 18 -5.00 6.40 0.15
CA LEU A 18 -4.67 5.03 -0.22
C LEU A 18 -4.12 4.29 1.01
N THR A 19 -4.85 3.28 1.44
CA THR A 19 -4.49 2.42 2.57
C THR A 19 -4.29 1.00 2.07
N ILE A 20 -3.10 0.46 2.30
CA ILE A 20 -2.74 -0.93 2.02
C ILE A 20 -2.63 -1.64 3.37
N TRP A 21 -3.47 -2.66 3.56
CA TRP A 21 -3.56 -3.38 4.83
C TRP A 21 -3.38 -4.88 4.60
N ASN A 22 -2.43 -5.49 5.29
CA ASN A 22 -2.11 -6.92 5.22
C ASN A 22 -1.98 -7.47 3.80
N MET A 23 -1.44 -6.68 2.88
CA MET A 23 -1.18 -7.18 1.53
C MET A 23 -0.09 -8.24 1.57
N PHE A 24 -0.42 -9.46 1.13
CA PHE A 24 0.53 -10.52 0.84
C PHE A 24 1.09 -10.34 -0.58
N SER A 25 2.36 -9.96 -0.68
CA SER A 25 3.08 -9.85 -1.94
C SER A 25 3.69 -11.18 -2.35
N THR A 26 3.50 -11.55 -3.60
CA THR A 26 4.18 -12.71 -4.21
C THR A 26 5.39 -12.32 -5.06
N ASN A 27 5.60 -11.02 -5.30
CA ASN A 27 6.67 -10.50 -6.15
C ASN A 27 6.89 -9.01 -5.91
N THR A 28 8.12 -8.61 -5.61
CA THR A 28 8.49 -7.21 -5.35
C THR A 28 9.48 -6.63 -6.35
N LYS A 29 9.67 -7.30 -7.49
CA LYS A 29 10.58 -6.85 -8.54
C LYS A 29 10.25 -5.44 -9.01
N LEU A 30 11.20 -4.54 -8.81
CA LEU A 30 11.15 -3.18 -9.34
C LEU A 30 11.39 -3.19 -10.85
N ASN A 31 10.55 -2.48 -11.59
CA ASN A 31 10.66 -2.34 -13.03
C ASN A 31 9.95 -1.05 -13.50
N GLY A 32 9.75 -0.90 -14.80
CA GLY A 32 9.05 0.26 -15.37
C GLY A 32 10.00 1.36 -15.86
N ASN A 33 9.42 2.37 -16.51
CA ASN A 33 10.15 3.48 -17.10
C ASN A 33 10.58 4.52 -16.04
N GLY A 34 11.33 5.53 -16.47
CA GLY A 34 11.84 6.59 -15.60
C GLY A 34 13.04 6.14 -14.77
N THR A 35 13.39 6.94 -13.76
CA THR A 35 14.58 6.72 -12.93
C THR A 35 14.22 5.95 -11.67
N LEU A 36 14.63 4.69 -11.60
CA LEU A 36 14.48 3.84 -10.41
C LEU A 36 15.37 4.34 -9.25
N PRO A 37 14.92 4.17 -7.99
CA PRO A 37 15.78 4.36 -6.84
C PRO A 37 17.00 3.42 -6.89
N ALA A 38 18.21 3.98 -6.74
CA ALA A 38 19.46 3.22 -6.87
C ALA A 38 19.65 2.18 -5.74
N ASN A 39 19.01 2.40 -4.60
CA ASN A 39 19.03 1.50 -3.44
C ASN A 39 18.03 0.33 -3.55
N GLY A 40 17.28 0.23 -4.66
CA GLY A 40 16.31 -0.84 -4.86
C GLY A 40 15.07 -0.72 -3.97
N GLU A 41 14.75 0.49 -3.52
CA GLU A 41 13.48 0.75 -2.81
C GLU A 41 12.33 0.99 -3.79
N PHE A 42 11.14 0.63 -3.34
CA PHE A 42 9.89 0.87 -4.06
C PHE A 42 9.43 2.31 -3.82
N ASP A 43 9.43 3.08 -4.89
CA ASP A 43 8.93 4.45 -4.93
C ASP A 43 7.46 4.50 -5.34
N TRP A 44 6.74 5.49 -4.81
CA TRP A 44 5.34 5.80 -5.13
C TRP A 44 5.22 6.95 -6.14
N TRP A 45 6.31 7.71 -6.31
CA TRP A 45 6.40 8.84 -7.22
C TRP A 45 7.67 8.78 -8.07
N ARG A 46 7.56 8.22 -9.28
CA ARG A 46 8.71 7.95 -10.15
C ARG A 46 9.20 9.20 -10.87
N THR A 47 10.47 9.54 -10.71
CA THR A 47 11.09 10.61 -11.50
C THR A 47 11.14 10.23 -12.99
N GLY A 48 10.75 11.15 -13.87
CA GLY A 48 10.76 10.92 -15.32
C GLY A 48 9.65 10.02 -15.86
N TRP A 49 8.64 9.65 -15.05
CA TRP A 49 7.55 8.80 -15.52
C TRP A 49 6.17 9.29 -15.05
N LYS A 50 5.36 9.79 -16.00
CA LYS A 50 4.06 10.40 -15.70
C LYS A 50 2.98 9.43 -15.23
N TYR A 51 3.11 8.13 -15.51
CA TYR A 51 2.09 7.12 -15.20
C TYR A 51 2.25 6.50 -13.80
N TRP A 52 3.24 6.94 -13.02
CA TRP A 52 3.55 6.40 -11.70
C TRP A 52 3.67 7.53 -10.68
N LYS A 53 2.50 8.00 -10.29
CA LYS A 53 2.30 9.17 -9.43
C LYS A 53 1.19 8.83 -8.45
N ILE A 54 1.59 8.33 -7.29
CA ILE A 54 0.71 7.96 -6.19
C ILE A 54 1.11 8.84 -5.01
N LEU A 55 0.13 9.48 -4.37
CA LEU A 55 0.42 10.23 -3.14
C LEU A 55 0.83 9.27 -2.00
N PRO A 56 1.59 9.74 -1.00
CA PRO A 56 2.11 8.87 0.04
C PRO A 56 1.03 8.02 0.73
N PRO A 57 1.06 6.69 0.59
CA PRO A 57 0.03 5.82 1.16
C PRO A 57 0.26 5.53 2.64
N VAL A 58 -0.77 4.98 3.29
CA VAL A 58 -0.65 4.28 4.58
C VAL A 58 -0.48 2.80 4.29
N ILE A 59 0.59 2.20 4.79
CA ILE A 59 0.92 0.79 4.60
C ILE A 59 1.05 0.13 5.97
N VAL A 60 0.25 -0.90 6.20
CA VAL A 60 0.26 -1.64 7.47
C VAL A 60 0.23 -3.14 7.18
N GLY A 61 1.18 -3.86 7.76
CA GLY A 61 1.23 -5.33 7.70
C GLY A 61 1.56 -5.90 6.32
N PHE A 62 2.21 -5.13 5.44
CA PHE A 62 2.67 -5.65 4.15
C PHE A 62 3.65 -6.81 4.38
N HIS A 63 3.43 -7.97 3.75
CA HIS A 63 4.23 -9.17 4.00
C HIS A 63 4.30 -10.08 2.74
N GLY A 64 5.02 -11.20 2.84
CA GLY A 64 5.32 -12.08 1.71
C GLY A 64 6.71 -11.79 1.15
N ASP A 65 6.84 -11.66 -0.17
CA ASP A 65 8.10 -11.32 -0.82
C ASP A 65 8.60 -9.95 -0.32
N PRO A 66 9.87 -9.80 0.12
CA PRO A 66 10.32 -8.59 0.81
C PRO A 66 10.35 -7.35 -0.10
N VAL A 67 9.90 -6.21 0.43
CA VAL A 67 10.04 -4.90 -0.22
C VAL A 67 10.48 -3.86 0.80
N LYS A 68 11.30 -2.92 0.38
CA LYS A 68 11.58 -1.70 1.14
C LYS A 68 10.94 -0.54 0.41
N PHE A 69 10.18 0.29 1.12
CA PHE A 69 9.57 1.49 0.55
C PHE A 69 10.48 2.70 0.78
N VAL A 70 10.48 3.62 -0.19
CA VAL A 70 11.10 4.95 0.00
C VAL A 70 10.32 5.68 1.10
N GLN A 71 10.94 5.88 2.26
CA GLN A 71 10.24 6.30 3.48
C GLN A 71 9.66 7.71 3.38
N GLU A 72 10.29 8.60 2.61
CA GLU A 72 9.79 9.95 2.37
C GLU A 72 8.54 9.96 1.45
N GLN A 73 8.21 8.83 0.83
CA GLN A 73 7.07 8.66 -0.07
C GLN A 73 5.96 7.79 0.53
N VAL A 74 5.99 7.55 1.84
CA VAL A 74 4.91 6.88 2.58
C VAL A 74 4.46 7.76 3.74
N LYS A 75 3.18 7.69 4.08
CA LYS A 75 2.61 8.38 5.26
C LYS A 75 2.83 7.54 6.53
N LEU A 76 2.75 6.23 6.39
CA LEU A 76 3.00 5.25 7.45
C LEU A 76 3.48 3.95 6.79
N ASP A 77 4.51 3.34 7.36
CA ASP A 77 4.99 1.99 7.05
C ASP A 77 5.11 1.22 8.37
N GLU A 78 4.05 0.50 8.73
CA GLU A 78 3.96 -0.21 10.01
C GLU A 78 3.95 -1.73 9.78
N SER A 79 4.72 -2.46 10.59
CA SER A 79 4.80 -3.92 10.55
C SER A 79 5.19 -4.48 9.17
N ASN A 80 6.10 -3.82 8.45
CA ASN A 80 6.60 -4.32 7.17
C ASN A 80 7.33 -5.67 7.35
N GLY A 81 6.95 -6.67 6.56
CA GLY A 81 7.41 -8.04 6.64
C GLY A 81 6.55 -8.96 7.52
N MET A 82 5.58 -8.42 8.28
CA MET A 82 4.74 -9.23 9.18
C MET A 82 3.28 -8.77 9.14
N PRO A 83 2.29 -9.68 9.03
CA PRO A 83 0.88 -9.28 9.10
C PRO A 83 0.51 -8.72 10.49
N VAL A 84 -0.54 -7.91 10.54
CA VAL A 84 -1.14 -7.35 11.76
C VAL A 84 -2.51 -7.95 12.04
N GLU A 85 -2.95 -7.89 13.30
CA GLU A 85 -4.32 -8.21 13.70
C GLU A 85 -5.12 -6.93 14.07
N PRO A 86 -6.41 -6.85 13.70
CA PRO A 86 -7.16 -7.84 12.92
C PRO A 86 -6.69 -7.89 11.45
N GLN A 87 -6.73 -9.08 10.85
CA GLN A 87 -6.29 -9.25 9.46
C GLN A 87 -7.03 -8.35 8.46
N SER A 88 -8.29 -8.04 8.73
CA SER A 88 -9.14 -7.22 7.88
C SER A 88 -9.17 -5.76 8.33
N LEU A 89 -8.83 -4.84 7.41
CA LEU A 89 -8.99 -3.40 7.63
C LEU A 89 -10.44 -3.04 7.94
N TYR A 90 -11.40 -3.72 7.29
CA TYR A 90 -12.81 -3.50 7.53
C TYR A 90 -13.17 -3.81 8.98
N GLU A 91 -12.67 -4.90 9.54
CA GLU A 91 -12.88 -5.25 10.94
C GLU A 91 -12.21 -4.28 11.90
N ALA A 92 -10.96 -3.88 11.61
CA ALA A 92 -10.26 -2.86 12.39
C ALA A 92 -11.07 -1.55 12.46
N GLN A 93 -11.61 -1.11 11.32
CA GLN A 93 -12.42 0.09 11.25
C GLN A 93 -13.77 -0.07 11.95
N LEU A 94 -14.39 -1.25 11.86
CA LEU A 94 -15.67 -1.53 12.49
C LEU A 94 -15.54 -1.56 14.01
N GLU A 95 -14.54 -2.26 14.54
CA GLU A 95 -14.19 -2.27 15.96
C GLU A 95 -13.91 -0.83 16.45
N ARG A 96 -13.11 -0.06 15.71
CA ARG A 96 -12.80 1.34 16.08
C ARG A 96 -14.04 2.23 16.14
N ARG A 97 -15.02 2.03 15.24
CA ARG A 97 -16.22 2.87 15.16
C ARG A 97 -17.30 2.44 16.13
N LEU A 98 -17.46 1.14 16.38
CA LEU A 98 -18.57 0.57 17.14
C LEU A 98 -18.16 0.03 18.52
N GLY A 99 -16.86 0.00 18.82
CA GLY A 99 -16.30 -0.62 20.02
C GLY A 99 -16.35 -2.15 20.05
N SER A 100 -16.84 -2.77 18.96
CA SER A 100 -16.87 -4.23 18.78
C SER A 100 -17.10 -4.59 17.30
N VAL A 101 -16.54 -5.73 16.87
CA VAL A 101 -16.93 -6.40 15.62
C VAL A 101 -18.14 -7.33 15.88
N PRO A 102 -19.25 -7.22 15.10
CA PRO A 102 -20.43 -8.07 15.27
C PRO A 102 -20.12 -9.56 15.21
N VAL A 103 -20.78 -10.34 16.08
CA VAL A 103 -20.57 -11.79 16.22
C VAL A 103 -20.77 -12.54 14.90
N TRP A 104 -21.81 -12.17 14.13
CA TRP A 104 -22.09 -12.82 12.85
C TRP A 104 -20.95 -12.65 11.84
N LEU A 105 -20.21 -11.53 11.87
CA LEU A 105 -19.08 -11.31 10.97
C LEU A 105 -17.87 -12.14 11.40
N LYS A 106 -17.62 -12.25 12.71
CA LYS A 106 -16.57 -13.12 13.25
C LYS A 106 -16.81 -14.59 12.90
N ALA A 107 -18.08 -15.01 12.80
CA ALA A 107 -18.47 -16.37 12.48
C ALA A 107 -18.29 -16.77 11.00
N LEU A 108 -17.93 -15.84 10.11
CA LEU A 108 -17.68 -16.11 8.68
C LEU A 108 -16.21 -16.46 8.36
N LYS A 109 -15.33 -16.40 9.36
CA LYS A 109 -13.91 -16.75 9.24
C LYS A 109 -13.68 -18.24 9.41
#